data_AF-A0A9W4D208-F1
#
_entry.id   AF-A0A9W4D208-F1
#
_cell.length_a   1.000
_cell.length_b   1.000
_cell.length_c   1.000
_cell.angle_alpha   90.00
_cell.angle_beta   90.00
_cell.angle_gamma   90.00
#
_symmetry.space_group_name_H-M   'P 1'
#
loop_
_entity.id
_entity.type
_entity.pdbx_description
1 polymer ?
#
loop_
_entity_poly.entity_id
_entity_poly.type
_entity_poly.pdbx_seq_one_letter_code
_entity_poly.pdbx_strand_id
1 'polypeptide(L)'
;MDQLSELYENTSLKPLDSLLAQFRVEFDPENNPMDGKCISQCSKLLADFQAINNLILDLRVYTRNLQNNAAIVKLQNKLVFLMHYIALQRVCVSDFGDVIESINSHASDRVIWSNVIEVADLCYEDEVRSRQGYC
;
A
#
# COMPACT_ATOMS: atom_id res chain seq x y z
N MET A 1 -2.81 -22.58 -9.82
CA MET A 1 -2.36 -22.19 -8.46
C MET A 1 -2.41 -20.68 -8.39
N ASP A 2 -2.87 -20.14 -7.27
CA ASP A 2 -2.77 -18.70 -6.99
C ASP A 2 -1.28 -18.32 -7.04
N GLN A 3 -0.92 -17.38 -7.91
CA GLN A 3 0.48 -17.00 -8.12
C GLN A 3 1.10 -16.39 -6.85
N LEU A 4 0.27 -15.95 -5.91
CA LEU A 4 0.64 -15.41 -4.61
C LEU A 4 0.38 -16.39 -3.45
N SER A 5 0.13 -17.68 -3.71
CA SER A 5 -0.04 -18.70 -2.65
C SER A 5 1.04 -18.62 -1.58
N GLU A 6 2.31 -18.51 -1.99
CA GLU A 6 3.46 -18.44 -1.08
C GLU A 6 3.46 -17.18 -0.19
N LEU A 7 2.91 -16.06 -0.68
CA LEU A 7 2.70 -14.86 0.13
C LEU A 7 1.71 -15.16 1.25
N TYR A 8 0.56 -15.73 0.93
CA TYR A 8 -0.49 -16.03 1.89
C TYR A 8 -0.09 -17.14 2.88
N GLU A 9 0.68 -18.13 2.44
CA GLU A 9 1.28 -19.13 3.31
C GLU A 9 2.27 -18.50 4.29
N ASN A 10 3.18 -17.64 3.81
CA ASN A 10 4.11 -16.91 4.68
C ASN A 10 3.37 -16.01 5.68
N THR A 11 2.28 -15.37 5.26
CA THR A 11 1.42 -14.56 6.14
C THR A 11 0.64 -15.35 7.15
N SER A 12 0.24 -16.58 6.82
CA SER A 12 -0.34 -17.51 7.80
C SER A 12 0.67 -17.90 8.90
N LEU A 13 1.96 -17.96 8.56
CA LEU A 13 3.05 -18.27 9.51
C LEU A 13 3.54 -17.04 10.29
N LYS A 14 3.49 -15.87 9.65
CA LYS A 14 3.98 -14.60 10.19
C LYS A 14 2.92 -13.52 9.93
N PRO A 15 1.88 -13.43 10.77
CA PRO A 15 0.81 -12.45 10.59
C PRO A 15 1.34 -11.01 10.52
N LEU A 16 0.59 -10.13 9.86
CA LEU A 16 0.99 -8.73 9.71
C LEU A 16 0.75 -7.89 10.97
N ASP A 17 0.14 -8.45 12.02
CA ASP A 17 -0.31 -7.77 13.24
C ASP A 17 0.64 -6.70 13.77
N SER A 18 1.93 -7.00 13.91
CA SER A 18 2.90 -6.02 14.43
C SER A 18 3.09 -4.81 13.50
N LEU A 19 3.12 -5.03 12.18
CA LEU A 19 3.27 -3.97 11.19
C LEU A 19 2.00 -3.11 11.16
N LEU A 20 0.84 -3.76 11.20
CA LEU A 20 -0.46 -3.09 11.18
C LEU A 20 -0.72 -2.31 12.46
N ALA A 21 -0.29 -2.81 13.62
CA ALA A 21 -0.37 -2.09 14.88
C ALA A 21 0.47 -0.80 14.85
N GLN A 22 1.67 -0.86 14.27
CA GLN A 22 2.50 0.33 14.11
C GLN A 22 1.82 1.35 13.17
N PHE A 23 1.29 0.90 12.04
CA PHE A 23 0.55 1.78 11.14
C PHE A 23 -0.64 2.48 11.83
N ARG A 24 -1.43 1.76 12.63
CA ARG A 24 -2.56 2.34 13.38
C ARG A 24 -2.15 3.39 14.42
N VAL A 25 -0.93 3.31 14.94
CA VAL A 25 -0.38 4.32 15.85
C VAL A 25 0.10 5.55 15.06
N GLU A 26 0.67 5.33 13.87
CA GLU A 26 1.17 6.41 13.01
C GLU A 26 0.07 7.15 12.24
N PHE A 27 -1.06 6.48 11.95
CA PHE A 27 -2.18 7.02 11.19
C PHE A 27 -3.36 7.38 12.13
N ASP A 28 -3.69 8.67 12.23
CA ASP A 28 -4.74 9.20 13.13
C ASP A 28 -6.01 9.60 12.34
N PRO A 29 -7.00 8.70 12.21
CA PRO A 29 -8.21 8.96 11.42
C PRO A 29 -9.19 9.93 12.09
N GLU A 30 -9.15 10.13 13.41
CA GLU A 30 -10.04 11.10 14.10
C GLU A 30 -9.69 12.55 13.74
N ASN A 31 -8.47 12.75 13.28
CA ASN A 31 -7.88 14.06 13.04
C ASN A 31 -7.72 14.41 11.55
N ASN A 32 -7.98 13.46 10.64
CA ASN A 32 -7.90 13.58 9.18
C ASN A 32 -9.04 12.77 8.52
N PRO A 33 -10.27 13.30 8.50
CA PRO A 33 -11.39 12.64 7.82
C PRO A 33 -11.10 12.53 6.31
N MET A 34 -11.44 11.38 5.72
CA MET A 34 -11.34 11.05 4.28
C MET A 34 -12.30 11.90 3.43
N ASP A 35 -12.27 13.23 3.52
CA ASP A 35 -13.20 14.12 2.84
C ASP A 35 -12.81 14.39 1.36
N GLY A 36 -12.21 13.42 0.68
CA GLY A 36 -12.07 13.37 -0.80
C GLY A 36 -11.38 14.57 -1.48
N LYS A 37 -10.88 15.55 -0.73
CA LYS A 37 -10.20 16.72 -1.27
C LYS A 37 -8.71 16.45 -1.23
N CYS A 38 -8.07 16.40 -2.40
CA CYS A 38 -6.63 16.58 -2.50
C CYS A 38 -6.33 18.03 -2.07
N ILE A 39 -6.13 18.26 -0.77
CA ILE A 39 -5.90 19.58 -0.20
C ILE A 39 -4.41 19.90 -0.25
N SER A 40 -4.12 21.09 -0.77
CA SER A 40 -2.85 21.79 -0.73
C SER A 40 -2.20 21.78 0.67
N GLN A 41 -0.94 21.34 0.69
CA GLN A 41 0.06 21.32 1.76
C GLN A 41 -0.22 22.16 3.02
N CYS A 42 -0.44 21.46 4.15
CA CYS A 42 -0.04 21.88 5.49
C CYS A 42 0.34 20.63 6.30
N SER A 43 1.44 20.70 7.06
CA SER A 43 2.25 19.66 7.74
C SER A 43 1.64 18.29 8.14
N LYS A 44 0.33 18.18 8.33
CA LYS A 44 -0.37 16.95 8.72
C LYS A 44 -0.56 15.97 7.56
N LEU A 45 -0.81 16.48 6.34
CA LEU A 45 -0.88 15.67 5.12
C LEU A 45 0.44 14.91 4.86
N LEU A 46 1.56 15.50 5.28
CA LEU A 46 2.88 14.87 5.18
C LEU A 46 2.99 13.65 6.11
N ALA A 47 2.38 13.68 7.30
CA ALA A 47 2.42 12.57 8.24
C ALA A 47 1.60 11.37 7.75
N ASP A 48 0.43 11.60 7.16
CA ASP A 48 -0.39 10.53 6.59
C ASP A 48 0.32 9.85 5.41
N PHE A 49 0.88 10.64 4.49
CA PHE A 49 1.69 10.10 3.39
C PHE A 49 2.93 9.37 3.90
N GLN A 50 3.53 9.83 5.01
CA GLN A 50 4.65 9.16 5.63
C GLN A 50 4.24 7.82 6.24
N ALA A 51 3.11 7.74 6.95
CA ALA A 51 2.58 6.51 7.50
C ALA A 51 2.25 5.49 6.41
N ILE A 52 1.59 5.93 5.32
CA ILE A 52 1.31 5.07 4.16
C ILE A 52 2.61 4.60 3.52
N ASN A 53 3.57 5.50 3.29
CA ASN A 53 4.84 5.13 2.67
C ASN A 53 5.65 4.14 3.54
N ASN A 54 5.62 4.31 4.87
CA ASN A 54 6.23 3.37 5.83
C ASN A 54 5.55 1.99 5.73
N LEU A 55 4.22 1.93 5.70
CA LEU A 55 3.49 0.69 5.52
C LEU A 55 3.89 -0.03 4.22
N ILE A 56 3.95 0.69 3.09
CA ILE A 56 4.34 0.08 1.80
C ILE A 56 5.80 -0.43 1.86
N LEU A 57 6.70 0.32 2.52
CA LEU A 57 8.08 -0.12 2.75
C LEU A 57 8.13 -1.41 3.58
N ASP A 58 7.39 -1.46 4.68
CA ASP A 58 7.35 -2.62 5.58
C ASP A 58 6.79 -3.86 4.88
N LEU A 59 5.70 -3.71 4.12
CA LEU A 59 5.13 -4.79 3.31
C LEU A 59 6.11 -5.27 2.24
N ARG A 60 6.88 -4.36 1.62
CA ARG A 60 7.94 -4.75 0.70
C ARG A 60 9.03 -5.54 1.40
N VAL A 61 9.51 -5.07 2.55
CA VAL A 61 10.54 -5.76 3.36
C VAL A 61 10.06 -7.14 3.79
N TYR A 62 8.79 -7.24 4.19
CA TYR A 62 8.14 -8.47 4.60
C TYR A 62 8.23 -9.57 3.51
N THR A 63 8.06 -9.20 2.24
CA THR A 63 8.15 -10.16 1.12
C THR A 63 9.58 -10.50 0.69
N ARG A 64 10.61 -9.86 1.24
CA ARG A 64 12.01 -9.94 0.73
C ARG A 64 12.56 -11.36 0.67
N ASN A 65 12.14 -12.25 1.56
CA ASN A 65 12.63 -13.63 1.60
C ASN A 65 11.91 -14.56 0.60
N LEU A 66 10.93 -14.05 -0.14
CA LEU A 66 10.10 -14.80 -1.09
C LEU A 66 10.50 -14.51 -2.56
N GLN A 67 11.73 -14.08 -2.79
CA GLN A 67 12.24 -13.63 -4.10
C GLN A 67 12.36 -14.74 -5.15
N ASN A 68 12.27 -16.01 -4.75
CA ASN A 68 12.26 -17.12 -5.69
C ASN A 68 10.95 -17.22 -6.48
N ASN A 69 9.89 -16.52 -6.04
CA ASN A 69 8.61 -16.47 -6.71
C ASN A 69 8.51 -15.22 -7.60
N ALA A 70 8.43 -15.45 -8.91
CA ALA A 70 8.38 -14.38 -9.90
C ALA A 70 7.18 -13.42 -9.72
N ALA A 71 6.04 -13.91 -9.26
CA ALA A 71 4.87 -13.06 -9.01
C ALA A 71 5.08 -12.15 -7.80
N ILE A 72 5.73 -12.66 -6.75
CA ILE A 72 6.09 -11.86 -5.57
C ILE A 72 7.18 -10.83 -5.91
N VAL A 73 8.16 -11.18 -6.76
CA VAL A 73 9.13 -10.21 -7.28
C VAL A 73 8.43 -9.11 -8.09
N LYS A 74 7.45 -9.46 -8.92
CA LYS A 74 6.64 -8.47 -9.65
C LYS A 74 5.86 -7.56 -8.69
N LEU A 75 5.26 -8.12 -7.64
CA LEU A 75 4.61 -7.34 -6.58
C LEU A 75 5.59 -6.40 -5.89
N GLN A 76 6.78 -6.86 -5.51
CA GLN A 76 7.82 -6.00 -4.92
C GLN A 76 8.17 -4.81 -5.80
N ASN A 77 8.27 -5.01 -7.11
CA ASN A 77 8.52 -3.92 -8.06
C ASN A 77 7.35 -2.92 -8.12
N LYS A 78 6.11 -3.41 -8.05
CA LYS A 78 4.91 -2.56 -7.96
C LYS A 78 4.87 -1.77 -6.64
N LEU A 79 5.25 -2.37 -5.52
CA LEU A 79 5.35 -1.66 -4.23
C LEU A 79 6.44 -0.58 -4.27
N VAL A 80 7.62 -0.86 -4.85
CA VAL A 80 8.66 0.17 -5.08
C VAL A 80 8.10 1.30 -5.92
N PHE A 81 7.37 0.98 -6.99
CA PHE A 81 6.78 1.98 -7.85
C PHE A 81 5.77 2.87 -7.10
N LEU A 82 4.88 2.26 -6.33
CA LEU A 82 3.89 2.94 -5.50
C LEU A 82 4.55 3.90 -4.51
N MET A 83 5.66 3.51 -3.85
CA MET A 83 6.42 4.41 -2.98
C MET A 83 6.94 5.66 -3.72
N HIS A 84 7.43 5.49 -4.95
CA HIS A 84 7.85 6.65 -5.76
C HIS A 84 6.68 7.55 -6.11
N TYR A 85 5.51 6.98 -6.41
CA TYR A 85 4.29 7.74 -6.70
C TYR A 85 3.81 8.55 -5.49
N ILE A 86 3.84 7.95 -4.29
CA ILE A 86 3.56 8.64 -3.03
C ILE A 86 4.55 9.79 -2.81
N ALA A 87 5.85 9.53 -2.96
CA ALA A 87 6.90 10.54 -2.77
C ALA A 87 6.78 11.72 -3.75
N LEU A 88 6.33 11.46 -4.98
CA LEU A 88 6.05 12.48 -5.99
C LEU A 88 4.68 13.15 -5.83
N GLN A 89 3.90 12.78 -4.81
CA GLN A 89 2.54 13.29 -4.56
C GLN A 89 1.61 13.10 -5.77
N ARG A 90 1.78 11.98 -6.49
CA ARG A 90 0.96 11.60 -7.66
C ARG A 90 -0.29 10.79 -7.31
N VAL A 91 -0.49 10.55 -6.03
CA VAL A 91 -1.65 9.85 -5.44
C VAL A 91 -2.15 10.69 -4.27
N CYS A 92 -3.43 10.57 -3.94
CA CYS A 92 -4.05 11.17 -2.77
C CYS A 92 -4.26 10.11 -1.67
N VAL A 93 -4.36 10.53 -0.41
CA VAL A 93 -4.64 9.62 0.72
C VAL A 93 -5.93 8.82 0.51
N SER A 94 -6.92 9.42 -0.15
CA SER A 94 -8.19 8.77 -0.52
C SER A 94 -8.01 7.54 -1.40
N ASP A 95 -6.93 7.47 -2.21
CA ASP A 95 -6.65 6.31 -3.06
C ASP A 95 -6.28 5.07 -2.23
N PHE A 96 -5.93 5.27 -0.95
CA PHE A 96 -5.66 4.22 0.03
C PHE A 96 -6.85 3.96 0.96
N GLY A 97 -8.04 4.50 0.65
CA GLY A 97 -9.25 4.38 1.47
C GLY A 97 -9.52 2.95 1.94
N ASP A 98 -9.62 2.02 1.00
CA ASP A 98 -9.91 0.61 1.30
C ASP A 98 -8.78 -0.08 2.08
N VAL A 99 -7.52 0.31 1.84
CA VAL A 99 -6.38 -0.18 2.63
C VAL A 99 -6.52 0.27 4.07
N ILE A 100 -6.72 1.57 4.29
CA ILE A 100 -6.83 2.17 5.62
C ILE A 100 -8.05 1.61 6.37
N GLU A 101 -9.20 1.52 5.72
CA GLU A 101 -10.41 0.94 6.30
C GLU A 101 -10.20 -0.53 6.68
N SER A 102 -9.58 -1.34 5.81
CA SER A 102 -9.32 -2.75 6.10
C SER A 102 -8.37 -2.93 7.29
N ILE A 103 -7.37 -2.07 7.44
CA ILE A 103 -6.45 -2.12 8.58
C ILE A 103 -7.17 -1.71 9.87
N ASN A 104 -7.93 -0.62 9.85
CA ASN A 104 -8.63 -0.10 11.04
C ASN A 104 -9.77 -1.03 11.50
N SER A 105 -10.46 -1.67 10.56
CA SER A 105 -11.50 -2.67 10.85
C SER A 105 -10.95 -4.04 11.25
N HIS A 106 -9.62 -4.21 11.31
CA HIS A 106 -8.96 -5.48 11.61
C HIS A 106 -9.38 -6.61 10.66
N ALA A 107 -9.50 -6.28 9.37
CA ALA A 107 -9.74 -7.26 8.33
C ALA A 107 -8.60 -8.30 8.27
N SER A 108 -8.88 -9.46 7.67
CA SER A 108 -7.85 -10.49 7.50
C SER A 108 -6.67 -9.98 6.66
N ASP A 109 -5.48 -10.49 6.92
CA ASP A 109 -4.27 -10.15 6.15
C ASP A 109 -4.44 -10.37 4.64
N ARG A 110 -5.27 -11.34 4.23
CA ARG A 110 -5.58 -11.58 2.82
C ARG A 110 -6.34 -10.42 2.18
N VAL A 111 -7.29 -9.84 2.91
CA VAL A 111 -8.04 -8.65 2.45
C VAL A 111 -7.10 -7.46 2.36
N ILE A 112 -6.26 -7.25 3.38
CA ILE A 112 -5.28 -6.16 3.40
C ILE A 112 -4.32 -6.27 2.21
N TRP A 113 -3.76 -7.45 1.96
CA TRP A 113 -2.93 -7.69 0.78
C TRP A 113 -3.66 -7.41 -0.52
N SER A 114 -4.92 -7.84 -0.64
CA SER A 114 -5.72 -7.63 -1.86
C SER A 114 -5.89 -6.14 -2.15
N ASN A 115 -6.25 -5.34 -1.14
CA ASN A 115 -6.44 -3.90 -1.29
C ASN A 115 -5.11 -3.20 -1.63
N VAL A 116 -4.00 -3.60 -1.00
CA VAL A 116 -2.67 -3.03 -1.32
C VAL A 116 -2.25 -3.36 -2.75
N ILE A 117 -2.48 -4.60 -3.20
CA ILE A 117 -2.17 -5.04 -4.56
C ILE A 117 -3.00 -4.24 -5.57
N GLU A 118 -4.29 -4.03 -5.30
CA GLU A 118 -5.17 -3.26 -6.18
C GLU A 118 -4.67 -1.82 -6.38
N VAL A 119 -4.33 -1.12 -5.30
CA VAL A 119 -3.77 0.25 -5.39
C VAL A 119 -2.44 0.26 -6.16
N ALA A 120 -1.56 -0.72 -5.89
CA ALA A 120 -0.28 -0.82 -6.57
C ALA A 120 -0.44 -1.11 -8.08
N ASP A 121 -1.44 -1.90 -8.46
CA ASP A 121 -1.76 -2.24 -9.84
C ASP A 121 -2.31 -1.04 -10.60
N LEU A 122 -3.26 -0.31 -10.00
CA LEU A 122 -3.83 0.91 -10.57
C LEU A 122 -2.74 1.96 -10.86
N CYS A 123 -1.86 2.23 -9.87
CA CYS A 123 -0.77 3.18 -10.05
C CYS A 123 0.21 2.74 -11.15
N TYR A 124 0.49 1.43 -11.24
CA TYR A 124 1.38 0.88 -12.25
C TYR A 124 0.79 0.99 -13.67
N GLU A 125 -0.52 0.73 -13.82
CA GLU A 125 -1.22 0.86 -15.10
C GLU A 125 -1.29 2.31 -15.59
N ASP A 126 -1.54 3.27 -14.70
CA ASP A 126 -1.59 4.69 -15.06
C ASP A 126 -0.26 5.20 -15.64
N GLU A 127 0.88 4.73 -15.12
CA GLU A 127 2.19 5.06 -15.69
C GLU A 127 2.44 4.39 -17.05
N VAL A 128 1.98 3.14 -17.22
CA VAL A 128 2.10 2.47 -18.52
C VAL A 128 1.30 3.23 -19.58
N ARG A 129 0.12 3.74 -19.23
CA ARG A 129 -0.73 4.56 -20.10
C ARG A 129 -0.11 5.93 -20.38
N SER A 130 0.41 6.62 -19.35
CA SER A 130 1.05 7.93 -19.50
C SER A 130 2.26 7.90 -20.44
N ARG A 131 3.05 6.81 -20.41
CA ARG A 131 4.19 6.60 -21.30
C ARG A 131 3.81 6.25 -22.74
N GLN A 132 2.59 5.78 -22.96
CA GLN A 132 2.08 5.43 -24.29
C GLN A 132 1.40 6.60 -25.02
N GLY A 133 1.33 7.78 -24.41
CA GLY A 133 0.86 9.00 -25.07
C GLY A 133 -0.66 9.08 -25.26
N TYR A 134 -1.44 8.32 -24.50
CA TYR A 134 -2.89 8.48 -24.44
C TYR A 134 -3.24 9.62 -23.46
N CYS A 135 -3.20 10.86 -23.95
CA CYS A 135 -3.83 12.03 -23.33
C CYS A 135 -4.86 12.60 -24.30
#